data_AF-A0A933E9M5-F1
#
_entry.id   AF-A0A933E9M5-F1
#
_cell.length_a   1.000
_cell.length_b   1.000
_cell.length_c   1.000
_cell.angle_alpha   90.00
_cell.angle_beta   90.00
_cell.angle_gamma   90.00
#
_symmetry.space_group_name_H-M   'P 1'
#
loop_
_entity.id
_entity.type
_entity.pdbx_description
1 polymer ?
#
loop_
_entity_poly.entity_id
_entity_poly.type
_entity_poly.pdbx_seq_one_letter_code
_entity_poly.pdbx_strand_id
1 'polypeptide(L)'
;MEFPNLNGLQLQRLMLQPGQGEADGARRAAARPGDEQALRKASQDLESVFVHMLLKEMRKGMPKGGVFERSMAREWFEGMLDEAVAKEVSKGPGIGLAGPIFDQMRQLNAKAARPAAAPGAPPAPKIEEKKP
;
A
#
# COMPACT_ATOMS: atom_id res chain seq x y z
N MET A 1 45.57 -0.65 -2.76
CA MET A 1 44.12 -0.43 -2.88
C MET A 1 43.69 -1.11 -4.17
N GLU A 2 43.20 -2.34 -4.09
CA GLU A 2 42.66 -3.04 -5.26
C GLU A 2 41.17 -2.76 -5.38
N PHE A 3 40.75 -2.30 -6.56
CA PHE A 3 39.34 -2.15 -6.90
C PHE A 3 38.78 -3.54 -7.25
N PRO A 4 37.67 -3.99 -6.63
CA PRO A 4 37.07 -5.27 -6.98
C PRO A 4 36.63 -5.25 -8.45
N ASN A 5 36.91 -6.34 -9.16
CA ASN A 5 36.52 -6.54 -10.55
C ASN A 5 35.00 -6.71 -10.63
N LEU A 6 34.29 -5.63 -10.97
CA LEU A 6 32.84 -5.64 -11.14
C LEU A 6 32.51 -5.91 -12.61
N ASN A 7 31.91 -7.07 -12.87
CA ASN A 7 31.43 -7.44 -14.20
C ASN A 7 30.23 -6.56 -14.61
N GLY A 8 29.99 -6.39 -15.92
CA GLY A 8 28.95 -5.48 -16.46
C GLY A 8 27.52 -5.69 -15.94
N LEU A 9 27.20 -6.90 -15.45
CA LEU A 9 25.93 -7.22 -14.79
C LEU A 9 25.80 -6.60 -13.39
N GLN A 10 26.90 -6.39 -12.67
CA GLN A 10 26.89 -5.70 -11.37
C GLN A 10 26.71 -4.18 -11.53
N LEU A 11 27.26 -3.59 -12.59
CA LEU A 11 27.04 -2.18 -12.95
C LEU A 11 25.58 -1.91 -13.33
N GLN A 12 24.94 -2.83 -14.06
CA GLN A 12 23.50 -2.77 -14.33
C GLN A 12 22.64 -2.89 -13.07
N ARG A 13 23.05 -3.69 -12.08
CA ARG A 13 22.36 -3.80 -10.80
C ARG A 13 22.50 -2.56 -9.92
N LEU A 14 23.58 -1.79 -10.10
CA LEU A 14 23.80 -0.53 -9.39
C LEU A 14 23.05 0.64 -10.04
N MET A 15 22.86 0.62 -11.38
CA MET A 15 22.09 1.63 -12.12
C MET A 15 20.58 1.38 -12.14
N LEU A 16 20.11 0.18 -11.80
CA LEU A 16 18.70 -0.21 -11.84
C LEU A 16 18.15 -0.65 -10.48
N GLN A 17 18.37 0.17 -9.44
CA GLN A 17 17.60 0.07 -8.19
C GLN A 17 16.81 1.36 -7.95
N PRO A 18 15.64 1.51 -8.56
CA PRO A 18 14.63 2.41 -8.02
C PRO A 18 13.98 1.76 -6.79
N GLY A 19 14.10 2.42 -5.63
CA GLY A 19 13.04 2.45 -4.59
C GLY A 19 12.64 1.14 -3.88
N GLN A 20 13.45 0.08 -3.89
CA GLN A 20 13.09 -1.17 -3.20
C GLN A 20 12.98 -1.03 -1.67
N GLY A 21 13.65 -0.04 -1.06
CA GLY A 21 13.61 0.17 0.40
C GLY A 21 12.28 0.70 0.94
N GLU A 22 11.59 1.58 0.21
CA GLU A 22 10.35 2.20 0.68
C GLU A 22 9.14 1.28 0.55
N ALA A 23 9.08 0.50 -0.53
CA ALA A 23 8.02 -0.49 -0.76
C ALA A 23 8.17 -1.71 0.18
N ASP A 24 9.39 -2.17 0.46
CA ASP A 24 9.64 -3.23 1.46
C ASP A 24 9.31 -2.75 2.88
N GLY A 25 9.61 -1.48 3.20
CA GLY A 25 9.27 -0.89 4.50
C GLY A 25 7.76 -0.88 4.77
N ALA A 26 6.97 -0.45 3.79
CA ALA A 26 5.51 -0.46 3.88
C ALA A 26 4.95 -1.89 4.02
N ARG A 27 5.50 -2.86 3.27
CA ARG A 27 5.10 -4.29 3.36
C ARG A 27 5.46 -4.91 4.72
N ARG A 28 6.63 -4.60 5.27
CA ARG A 28 7.09 -5.12 6.57
C ARG A 28 6.37 -4.48 7.75
N ALA A 29 6.01 -3.21 7.64
CA ALA A 29 5.26 -2.51 8.68
C ALA A 29 3.79 -2.97 8.70
N ALA A 30 3.18 -3.24 7.54
CA ALA A 30 1.87 -3.91 7.47
C ALA A 30 1.89 -5.33 8.09
N ALA A 31 3.04 -6.02 8.03
CA ALA A 31 3.23 -7.35 8.60
C ALA A 31 3.44 -7.35 10.13
N ARG A 32 3.67 -6.20 10.76
CA ARG A 32 3.76 -6.09 12.22
C ARG A 32 2.42 -5.66 12.78
N PRO A 33 1.72 -6.53 13.56
CA PRO A 33 0.52 -6.11 14.26
C PRO A 33 0.88 -4.95 15.20
N GLY A 34 0.33 -3.76 14.95
CA GLY A 34 0.49 -2.57 15.80
C GLY A 34 1.10 -1.34 15.14
N ASP A 35 1.60 -1.39 13.90
CA ASP A 35 2.12 -0.19 13.23
C ASP A 35 0.98 0.59 12.54
N GLU A 36 0.20 1.30 13.36
CA GLU A 36 -0.96 2.07 12.92
C GLU A 36 -0.59 3.16 11.91
N GLN A 37 0.61 3.75 12.04
CA GLN A 37 1.09 4.79 11.14
C GLN A 37 1.38 4.23 9.75
N ALA A 38 2.01 3.06 9.67
CA ALA A 38 2.21 2.39 8.40
C ALA A 38 0.89 1.97 7.75
N LEU A 39 -0.09 1.53 8.55
CA LEU A 39 -1.41 1.17 8.04
C LEU A 39 -2.17 2.38 7.48
N ARG A 40 -2.08 3.54 8.16
CA ARG A 40 -2.62 4.80 7.67
C ARG A 40 -1.98 5.21 6.35
N LYS A 41 -0.65 5.16 6.26
CA LYS A 41 0.09 5.46 5.01
C LYS A 41 -0.32 4.52 3.88
N ALA A 42 -0.38 3.21 4.13
CA ALA A 42 -0.80 2.25 3.12
C ALA A 42 -2.25 2.48 2.65
N SER A 43 -3.13 2.93 3.54
CA SER A 43 -4.52 3.26 3.21
C SER A 43 -4.62 4.51 2.33
N GLN A 44 -3.80 5.53 2.61
CA GLN A 44 -3.67 6.72 1.75
C GLN A 44 -3.08 6.37 0.38
N ASP A 45 -2.05 5.53 0.33
CA ASP A 45 -1.45 5.07 -0.92
C ASP A 45 -2.47 4.29 -1.78
N LEU A 46 -3.35 3.50 -1.15
CA LEU A 46 -4.43 2.78 -1.85
C LEU A 46 -5.48 3.76 -2.42
N GLU A 47 -5.87 4.79 -1.65
CA GLU A 47 -6.72 5.86 -2.16
C GLU A 47 -6.08 6.58 -3.35
N SER A 48 -4.77 6.83 -3.33
CA SER A 48 -4.04 7.44 -4.45
C SER A 48 -4.13 6.59 -5.71
N VAL A 49 -4.02 5.26 -5.60
CA VAL A 49 -4.18 4.39 -6.78
C VAL A 49 -5.61 4.47 -7.33
N PHE A 50 -6.61 4.53 -6.45
CA PHE A 50 -8.00 4.65 -6.86
C PHE A 50 -8.28 6.00 -7.54
N VAL A 51 -7.82 7.11 -6.96
CA VAL A 51 -7.96 8.45 -7.56
C VAL A 51 -7.27 8.51 -8.92
N HIS A 52 -6.07 7.94 -9.05
CA HIS A 52 -5.38 7.86 -10.34
C HIS A 52 -6.21 7.08 -11.38
N MET A 53 -6.81 5.95 -11.00
CA MET A 53 -7.69 5.19 -11.89
C MET A 53 -8.92 6.01 -12.28
N LEU A 54 -9.53 6.70 -11.31
CA LEU A 54 -10.70 7.56 -11.55
C LEU A 54 -10.39 8.67 -12.57
N LEU A 55 -9.28 9.39 -12.37
CA LEU A 55 -8.83 10.45 -13.29
C LEU A 55 -8.61 9.91 -14.70
N LYS A 56 -7.98 8.74 -14.80
CA LYS A 56 -7.73 8.06 -16.07
C LYS A 56 -9.04 7.68 -16.79
N GLU A 57 -10.03 7.14 -16.08
CA GLU A 57 -11.33 6.79 -16.66
C GLU A 57 -12.14 8.03 -17.05
N MET A 58 -12.12 9.09 -16.25
CA MET A 58 -12.72 10.39 -16.62
C MET A 58 -12.12 10.94 -17.91
N ARG A 59 -10.79 10.86 -18.06
CA ARG A 59 -10.07 11.31 -19.27
C ARG A 59 -10.40 10.46 -20.50
N LYS A 60 -10.59 9.14 -20.34
CA LYS A 60 -11.04 8.27 -21.43
C LYS A 60 -12.44 8.61 -21.92
N GLY A 61 -13.31 9.08 -21.03
CA GLY A 61 -14.68 9.50 -21.35
C GLY A 61 -14.78 10.84 -22.08
N MET A 62 -13.72 11.65 -22.09
CA MET A 62 -13.72 12.91 -22.84
C MET A 62 -13.57 12.66 -24.35
N PRO A 63 -14.35 13.38 -25.20
CA PRO A 63 -14.20 13.30 -26.65
C PRO A 63 -12.77 13.60 -27.07
N LYS A 64 -12.20 12.77 -27.95
CA LYS A 64 -10.82 12.94 -28.44
C LYS A 64 -10.66 14.08 -29.47
N GLY A 65 -11.61 15.02 -29.52
CA GLY A 65 -11.69 16.07 -30.53
C GLY A 65 -11.03 17.36 -30.05
N GLY A 66 -9.83 17.63 -30.56
CA GLY A 66 -9.17 18.92 -30.43
C GLY A 66 -8.46 19.27 -31.74
N VAL A 67 -8.12 20.55 -31.92
CA VAL A 67 -7.39 21.04 -33.11
C VAL A 67 -6.01 20.38 -33.25
N PHE A 68 -5.48 19.83 -32.15
CA PHE A 68 -4.20 19.14 -32.12
C PHE A 68 -4.39 17.63 -31.93
N GLU A 69 -3.73 16.86 -32.80
CA GLU A 69 -3.61 15.41 -32.69
C GLU A 69 -3.02 14.99 -31.34
N ARG A 70 -3.52 13.88 -30.80
CA ARG A 70 -3.05 13.36 -29.51
C ARG A 70 -1.71 12.64 -29.73
N SER A 71 -0.63 13.17 -29.16
CA SER A 71 0.70 12.57 -29.27
C SER A 71 0.99 11.57 -28.15
N MET A 72 1.88 10.61 -28.39
CA MET A 72 2.37 9.70 -27.35
C MET A 72 3.00 10.47 -26.18
N ALA A 73 3.77 11.52 -26.47
CA ALA A 73 4.37 12.36 -25.43
C ALA A 73 3.32 13.01 -24.52
N ARG A 74 2.18 13.44 -25.08
CA ARG A 74 1.06 13.96 -24.30
C ARG A 74 0.46 12.87 -23.40
N GLU A 75 0.16 11.69 -23.93
CA GLU A 75 -0.42 10.61 -23.12
C GLU A 75 0.46 10.21 -21.94
N TRP A 76 1.78 10.19 -22.15
CA TRP A 76 2.74 9.91 -21.08
C TRP A 76 2.76 11.01 -20.01
N PHE A 77 2.82 12.28 -20.43
CA PHE A 77 2.78 13.42 -19.51
C PHE A 77 1.47 13.46 -18.71
N GLU A 78 0.36 13.20 -19.38
CA GLU A 78 -0.97 13.12 -18.76
C GLU A 78 -1.04 12.02 -17.71
N GLY A 79 -0.45 10.84 -17.96
CA GLY A 79 -0.34 9.78 -16.96
C GLY A 79 0.48 10.19 -15.74
N MET A 80 1.65 10.82 -15.94
CA MET A 80 2.47 11.33 -14.83
C MET A 80 1.76 12.43 -14.04
N LEU A 81 1.01 13.29 -14.72
CA LEU A 81 0.21 14.34 -14.10
C LEU A 81 -0.90 13.73 -13.25
N ASP A 82 -1.63 12.74 -13.77
CA ASP A 82 -2.70 12.07 -13.05
C ASP A 82 -2.16 11.37 -11.79
N GLU A 83 -0.98 10.75 -11.88
CA GLU A 83 -0.30 10.13 -10.73
C GLU A 83 0.10 11.16 -9.66
N ALA A 84 0.69 12.29 -10.08
CA ALA A 84 1.08 13.36 -9.16
C ALA A 84 -0.13 14.00 -8.46
N VAL A 85 -1.21 14.26 -9.21
CA VAL A 85 -2.46 14.78 -8.68
C VAL A 85 -3.07 13.80 -7.68
N ALA A 86 -3.15 12.51 -8.04
CA ALA A 86 -3.72 11.50 -7.16
C ALA A 86 -2.95 11.38 -5.83
N LYS A 87 -1.61 11.44 -5.90
CA LYS A 87 -0.75 11.41 -4.71
C LYS A 87 -0.96 12.62 -3.81
N GLU A 88 -1.09 13.81 -4.39
CA GLU A 88 -1.29 15.03 -3.61
C GLU A 88 -2.68 15.08 -2.97
N VAL A 89 -3.72 14.71 -3.72
CA VAL A 89 -5.11 14.64 -3.23
C VAL A 89 -5.22 13.69 -2.04
N SER A 90 -4.56 12.54 -2.09
CA SER A 90 -4.64 11.49 -1.05
C SER A 90 -3.85 11.81 0.23
N LYS A 91 -3.00 12.85 0.22
CA LYS A 91 -2.35 13.36 1.45
C LYS A 91 -3.29 14.17 2.32
N GLY A 92 -4.26 14.85 1.68
CA GLY A 92 -5.29 15.63 2.34
C GLY A 92 -6.49 14.77 2.75
N PRO A 93 -7.69 15.37 2.85
CA PRO A 93 -8.93 14.63 3.05
C PRO A 93 -9.25 13.63 1.92
N GLY A 94 -8.61 13.79 0.76
CA GLY A 94 -8.79 12.92 -0.40
C GLY A 94 -10.25 12.88 -0.86
N ILE A 95 -10.69 11.69 -1.22
CA ILE A 95 -12.10 11.38 -1.53
C ILE A 95 -12.80 10.68 -0.35
N GLY A 96 -12.10 10.53 0.78
CA GLY A 96 -12.64 9.95 2.02
C GLY A 96 -12.61 8.43 2.10
N LEU A 97 -11.89 7.74 1.21
CA LEU A 97 -11.76 6.28 1.23
C LEU A 97 -10.65 5.80 2.16
N ALA A 98 -9.60 6.60 2.39
CA ALA A 98 -8.46 6.19 3.23
C ALA A 98 -8.88 5.75 4.66
N GLY A 99 -9.89 6.40 5.25
CA GLY A 99 -10.41 6.06 6.59
C GLY A 99 -11.08 4.68 6.64
N PRO A 100 -12.12 4.42 5.83
CA PRO A 100 -12.74 3.10 5.72
C PRO A 100 -11.76 1.97 5.35
N ILE A 101 -10.80 2.25 4.46
CA ILE A 101 -9.75 1.29 4.08
C ILE A 101 -8.89 0.96 5.31
N PHE A 102 -8.46 1.98 6.06
CA PHE A 102 -7.69 1.80 7.29
C PHE A 102 -8.45 0.94 8.31
N ASP A 103 -9.73 1.23 8.55
CA ASP A 103 -10.55 0.46 9.49
C ASP A 103 -10.67 -1.00 9.06
N GLN A 104 -10.87 -1.26 7.77
CA GLN A 104 -10.95 -2.61 7.24
C GLN A 104 -9.62 -3.35 7.40
N MET A 105 -8.50 -2.72 7.03
CA MET A 105 -7.19 -3.34 7.18
C MET A 105 -6.85 -3.59 8.65
N ARG A 106 -7.23 -2.69 9.55
CA ARG A 106 -7.02 -2.83 11.00
C ARG A 106 -7.79 -4.04 11.53
N GLN A 107 -9.05 -4.20 11.13
CA GLN A 107 -9.86 -5.35 11.51
C GLN A 107 -9.30 -6.66 10.97
N LEU A 108 -8.83 -6.69 9.71
CA LEU A 108 -8.21 -7.87 9.12
C LEU A 108 -6.92 -8.25 9.86
N ASN A 109 -6.08 -7.26 10.20
CA ASN A 109 -4.84 -7.52 10.94
C ASN A 109 -5.13 -7.99 12.38
N ALA A 110 -6.15 -7.43 13.04
CA ALA A 110 -6.59 -7.88 14.35
C ALA A 110 -7.17 -9.32 14.34
N LYS A 111 -7.88 -9.70 13.27
CA LYS A 111 -8.36 -11.08 13.07
C LYS A 111 -7.20 -12.04 12.80
N ALA A 112 -6.19 -11.63 12.03
CA ALA A 112 -5.00 -12.42 11.76
C ALA A 112 -4.08 -12.57 12.98
N ALA A 113 -4.06 -11.58 13.87
CA ALA A 113 -3.27 -11.60 15.11
C ALA A 113 -3.92 -12.40 16.26
N ARG A 114 -5.19 -12.82 16.13
CA ARG A 114 -5.77 -13.78 17.08
C ARG A 114 -5.11 -15.14 16.85
N PRO A 115 -4.40 -15.72 17.84
CA PRO A 115 -4.05 -17.13 17.73
C PRO A 115 -5.37 -17.91 17.58
N ALA A 116 -5.38 -18.88 16.67
CA ALA A 116 -6.47 -19.83 16.56
C ALA A 116 -6.60 -20.55 17.91
N ALA A 117 -7.40 -19.98 18.82
CA ALA A 117 -7.83 -20.67 20.02
C ALA A 117 -8.64 -21.87 19.54
N ALA A 118 -8.06 -23.05 19.70
CA ALA A 118 -8.66 -24.31 19.29
C ALA A 118 -10.10 -24.40 19.81
N PRO A 119 -11.08 -24.76 18.98
CA PRO A 119 -12.42 -25.02 19.45
C PRO A 119 -12.40 -26.33 20.27
N GLY A 120 -12.64 -26.24 21.58
CA GLY A 120 -13.06 -27.41 22.38
C GLY A 120 -12.19 -27.83 23.57
N ALA A 121 -11.54 -26.93 24.31
CA ALA A 121 -11.05 -27.30 25.65
C ALA A 121 -12.23 -27.26 26.65
N PRO A 122 -12.66 -28.39 27.25
CA PRO A 122 -13.71 -28.38 28.27
C PRO A 122 -13.25 -27.60 29.52
N PRO A 123 -14.16 -26.90 30.22
CA PRO A 123 -13.79 -26.16 31.42
C PRO A 123 -13.26 -27.13 32.49
N ALA A 124 -12.06 -26.85 33.00
CA ALA A 124 -11.43 -27.63 34.05
C ALA A 124 -12.36 -27.71 35.28
N PRO A 125 -12.45 -28.89 35.94
CA PRO A 125 -13.28 -29.04 37.13
C PRO A 125 -12.74 -28.17 38.25
N LYS A 126 -13.63 -27.38 38.87
CA LYS A 126 -13.33 -26.63 40.09
C LYS A 126 -13.01 -27.64 41.20
N ILE A 127 -11.76 -27.69 41.62
CA ILE A 127 -11.36 -28.39 42.84
C ILE A 127 -11.82 -27.49 43.99
N GLU A 128 -13.00 -27.77 44.53
CA GLU A 128 -13.51 -27.13 45.73
C GLU A 128 -12.70 -27.65 46.92
N GLU A 129 -11.82 -26.77 47.40
CA GLU A 129 -10.96 -26.97 48.55
C GLU A 129 -11.84 -27.11 49.81
N LYS A 130 -12.08 -28.35 50.23
CA LYS A 130 -12.66 -28.62 51.54
C LYS A 130 -11.57 -29.08 52.49
N LYS A 131 -11.20 -28.20 53.42
CA LYS A 131 -10.42 -28.49 54.62
C LYS A 131 -10.94 -27.60 55.76
N PRO A 132 -10.81 -27.98 57.04
CA PRO A 132 -10.61 -29.31 57.62
C PRO A 132 -11.91 -29.99 58.08
#